data_AF-A0A2N6LAZ3-F1
#
_entry.id   AF-A0A2N6LAZ3-F1
#
_cell.length_a   1.000
_cell.length_b   1.000
_cell.length_c   1.000
_cell.angle_alpha   90.00
_cell.angle_beta   90.00
_cell.angle_gamma   90.00
#
_symmetry.space_group_name_H-M   'P 1'
#
loop_
_entity.id
_entity.type
_entity.pdbx_description
1 polymer ?
#
loop_
_entity_poly.entity_id
_entity_poly.type
_entity_poly.pdbx_seq_one_letter_code
_entity_poly.pdbx_strand_id
1 'polypeptide(L)'
;MIVKDEEKTLPKCLGSVRNVVDEIVVLDTGSTDRTVHIAKKFGAKVHEFQWCNDFSAARNEALKYVTGDWVLVLDADESLTQKIVPQLQEAIHREEYLLINLVRQEVGAVQSPYSLVSRLFRHHPEIYFSRPYHALVDDSVTEILSKEPQWEVGYLQGVAILHSGYQKDVIDQNNKYAKAQAAMEQFLATHPDDPYVCSKLGALYVETGKISEGVELLARGVTTAEDNYDILYELYYHLGIAYSRVQNLKQAVAHYQAAIKLPIYPMLKLGAYNNLGNLFKTAGDLNHAKLAYENALKIDPNFATGHYNLGMTLKAMGLYTDAIACYQKAIGINPNYADAYQNLGVVLLKLGNLQASLAAFGRAIALHEKNNPQEAQRLRQGLQEMGLI
;
A
#
# COMPACT_ATOMS: atom_id res chain seq x y z
N MET A 1 11.63 1.78 17.49
CA MET A 1 10.22 2.10 17.11
C MET A 1 9.63 3.11 18.07
N ILE A 2 8.62 3.87 17.65
CA ILE A 2 7.85 4.78 18.53
C ILE A 2 6.47 4.17 18.81
N VAL A 3 5.94 4.31 20.04
CA VAL A 3 4.65 3.74 20.41
C VAL A 3 3.79 4.71 21.25
N LYS A 4 2.47 4.54 21.14
CA LYS A 4 1.46 5.16 22.00
C LYS A 4 0.17 4.35 21.98
N ASP A 5 -0.15 3.70 23.08
CA ASP A 5 -1.40 2.93 23.25
C ASP A 5 -1.61 1.85 22.15
N GLU A 6 -0.57 1.08 21.86
CA GLU A 6 -0.52 0.06 20.81
C GLU A 6 -0.63 -1.37 21.39
N GLU A 7 -1.30 -1.54 22.54
CA GLU A 7 -1.42 -2.84 23.24
C GLU A 7 -1.91 -3.98 22.34
N LYS A 8 -2.80 -3.68 21.39
CA LYS A 8 -3.41 -4.67 20.48
C LYS A 8 -2.47 -5.13 19.36
N THR A 9 -1.64 -4.24 18.84
CA THR A 9 -0.85 -4.43 17.60
C THR A 9 0.59 -4.83 17.92
N LEU A 10 1.17 -4.25 18.97
CA LEU A 10 2.56 -4.40 19.35
C LEU A 10 3.04 -5.86 19.54
N PRO A 11 2.27 -6.79 20.16
CA PRO A 11 2.72 -8.18 20.31
C PRO A 11 3.03 -8.88 18.99
N LYS A 12 2.25 -8.59 17.94
CA LYS A 12 2.46 -9.17 16.59
C LYS A 12 3.70 -8.59 15.94
N CYS A 13 3.90 -7.27 16.05
CA CYS A 13 5.09 -6.58 15.53
C CYS A 13 6.37 -7.14 16.18
N LEU A 14 6.47 -7.08 17.51
CA LEU A 14 7.66 -7.55 18.23
C LEU A 14 7.90 -9.06 18.07
N GLY A 15 6.82 -9.85 18.04
CA GLY A 15 6.92 -11.29 17.78
C GLY A 15 7.53 -11.63 16.42
N SER A 16 7.32 -10.79 15.40
CA SER A 16 7.84 -11.02 14.05
C SER A 16 9.36 -10.83 13.91
N VAL A 17 9.98 -10.09 14.84
CA VAL A 17 11.42 -9.79 14.80
C VAL A 17 12.23 -10.44 15.93
N ARG A 18 11.56 -11.10 16.90
CA ARG A 18 12.19 -11.61 18.12
C ARG A 18 13.44 -12.49 17.93
N ASN A 19 13.48 -13.27 16.86
CA ASN A 19 14.62 -14.15 16.53
C ASN A 19 15.41 -13.66 15.31
N VAL A 20 15.22 -12.39 14.93
CA VAL A 20 15.80 -11.76 13.74
C VAL A 20 16.75 -10.63 14.14
N VAL A 21 16.42 -9.88 15.21
CA VAL A 21 17.20 -8.74 15.69
C VAL A 21 17.90 -9.06 17.01
N ASP A 22 19.09 -8.50 17.21
CA ASP A 22 19.87 -8.67 18.44
C ASP A 22 19.36 -7.79 19.59
N GLU A 23 18.73 -6.65 19.26
CA GLU A 23 18.12 -5.76 20.24
C GLU A 23 16.83 -5.11 19.74
N ILE A 24 16.01 -4.65 20.68
CA ILE A 24 14.76 -3.94 20.42
C ILE A 24 14.76 -2.66 21.24
N VAL A 25 14.64 -1.51 20.56
CA VAL A 25 14.49 -0.19 21.18
C VAL A 25 13.07 0.33 20.93
N VAL A 26 12.38 0.67 22.02
CA VAL A 26 11.03 1.24 22.01
C VAL A 26 11.06 2.59 22.69
N LEU A 27 10.62 3.63 21.98
CA LEU A 27 10.40 4.95 22.56
C LEU A 27 8.90 5.15 22.80
N ASP A 28 8.51 5.20 24.05
CA ASP A 28 7.13 5.46 24.47
C ASP A 28 6.85 6.97 24.47
N THR A 29 5.74 7.35 23.84
CA THR A 29 5.33 8.76 23.70
C THR A 29 4.14 9.14 24.60
N GLY A 30 3.99 8.41 25.70
CA GLY A 30 2.93 8.60 26.70
C GLY A 30 1.80 7.59 26.55
N SER A 31 2.12 6.30 26.50
CA SER A 31 1.10 5.24 26.59
C SER A 31 0.49 5.19 28.00
N THR A 32 -0.80 4.92 28.05
CA THR A 32 -1.61 4.76 29.26
C THR A 32 -2.11 3.33 29.46
N ASP A 33 -1.98 2.50 28.42
CA ASP A 33 -2.35 1.08 28.42
C ASP A 33 -1.16 0.15 28.75
N ARG A 34 -1.26 -1.15 28.44
CA ARG A 34 -0.18 -2.13 28.72
C ARG A 34 0.95 -2.14 27.69
N THR A 35 1.01 -1.20 26.75
CA THR A 35 2.03 -1.13 25.68
C THR A 35 3.46 -1.24 26.22
N VAL A 36 3.82 -0.44 27.22
CA VAL A 36 5.16 -0.45 27.84
C VAL A 36 5.45 -1.79 28.52
N HIS A 37 4.48 -2.36 29.22
CA HIS A 37 4.63 -3.67 29.87
C HIS A 37 4.88 -4.78 28.84
N ILE A 38 4.13 -4.76 27.73
CA ILE A 38 4.30 -5.70 26.61
C ILE A 38 5.69 -5.54 26.00
N ALA A 39 6.13 -4.32 25.68
CA ALA A 39 7.45 -4.07 25.12
C ALA A 39 8.57 -4.69 26.00
N LYS A 40 8.53 -4.43 27.30
CA LYS A 40 9.50 -4.99 28.27
C LYS A 40 9.46 -6.52 28.32
N LYS A 41 8.29 -7.14 28.21
CA LYS A 41 8.14 -8.61 28.15
C LYS A 41 8.82 -9.23 26.92
N PHE A 42 8.91 -8.50 25.82
CA PHE A 42 9.64 -8.91 24.62
C PHE A 42 11.15 -8.61 24.69
N GLY A 43 11.64 -8.11 25.82
CA GLY A 43 13.06 -7.77 26.00
C GLY A 43 13.44 -6.39 25.44
N ALA A 44 12.47 -5.55 25.09
CA ALA A 44 12.76 -4.23 24.58
C ALA A 44 13.35 -3.30 25.66
N LYS A 45 14.37 -2.52 25.28
CA LYS A 45 14.81 -1.34 26.02
C LYS A 45 13.78 -0.24 25.77
N VAL A 46 13.03 0.13 26.81
CA VAL A 46 11.96 1.14 26.71
C VAL A 46 12.45 2.47 27.28
N HIS A 47 12.32 3.53 26.49
CA HIS A 47 12.66 4.91 26.84
C HIS A 47 11.41 5.78 26.72
N GLU A 48 11.34 6.87 27.48
CA GLU A 48 10.21 7.80 27.45
C GLU A 48 10.57 9.07 26.69
N PHE A 49 9.60 9.61 25.94
CA PHE A 49 9.74 10.87 25.23
C PHE A 49 8.42 11.65 25.29
N GLN A 50 8.49 12.90 25.72
CA GLN A 50 7.31 13.76 25.74
C GLN A 50 6.90 14.10 24.30
N TRP A 51 5.71 13.66 23.90
CA TRP A 51 5.19 13.90 22.55
C TRP A 51 5.17 15.41 22.20
N CYS A 52 5.85 15.78 21.13
CA CYS A 52 6.02 17.16 20.68
C CYS A 52 5.37 17.46 19.32
N ASN A 53 4.43 16.62 18.87
CA ASN A 53 3.82 16.69 17.53
C ASN A 53 4.80 16.57 16.35
N ASP A 54 5.95 15.94 16.59
CA ASP A 54 6.97 15.70 15.56
C ASP A 54 7.44 14.25 15.62
N PHE A 55 7.04 13.47 14.60
CA PHE A 55 7.44 12.08 14.46
C PHE A 55 8.93 11.91 14.22
N SER A 56 9.55 12.85 13.49
CA SER A 56 10.97 12.84 13.17
C SER A 56 11.80 13.10 14.43
N ALA A 57 11.39 14.07 15.26
CA ALA A 57 12.00 14.30 16.56
C ALA A 57 11.97 13.05 17.46
N ALA A 58 10.81 12.39 17.56
CA ALA A 58 10.68 11.16 18.33
C ALA A 58 11.54 10.01 17.76
N ARG A 59 11.57 9.81 16.44
CA ARG A 59 12.40 8.77 15.84
C ARG A 59 13.90 9.05 15.99
N ASN A 60 14.32 10.31 15.89
CA ASN A 60 15.70 10.73 16.14
C ASN A 60 16.10 10.54 17.61
N GLU A 61 15.19 10.80 18.54
CA GLU A 61 15.43 10.47 19.95
C GLU A 61 15.62 8.97 20.14
N ALA A 62 14.81 8.13 19.49
CA ALA A 62 14.95 6.69 19.57
C ALA A 62 16.30 6.17 19.03
N LEU A 63 16.84 6.80 17.97
CA LEU A 63 18.14 6.42 17.39
C LEU A 63 19.30 6.52 18.38
N LYS A 64 19.24 7.46 19.35
CA LYS A 64 20.30 7.63 20.36
C LYS A 64 20.52 6.41 21.25
N TYR A 65 19.54 5.52 21.32
CA TYR A 65 19.56 4.32 22.16
C TYR A 65 19.89 3.04 21.39
N VAL A 66 20.04 3.12 20.07
CA VAL A 66 20.41 1.98 19.22
C VAL A 66 21.93 1.79 19.27
N THR A 67 22.36 0.53 19.32
CA THR A 67 23.78 0.14 19.42
C THR A 67 24.22 -0.83 18.32
N GLY A 68 23.28 -1.54 17.68
CA GLY A 68 23.58 -2.42 16.55
C GLY A 68 24.08 -1.68 15.31
N ASP A 69 24.79 -2.40 14.43
CA ASP A 69 25.36 -1.87 13.19
C ASP A 69 24.30 -1.54 12.12
N TRP A 70 23.12 -2.17 12.23
CA TRP A 70 21.98 -1.99 11.35
C TRP A 70 20.71 -1.73 12.15
N VAL A 71 19.88 -0.84 11.63
CA VAL A 71 18.63 -0.39 12.25
C VAL A 71 17.46 -0.78 11.36
N LEU A 72 16.56 -1.61 11.89
CA LEU A 72 15.26 -1.90 11.28
C LEU A 72 14.15 -1.14 12.02
N VAL A 73 13.39 -0.31 11.31
CA VAL A 73 12.31 0.49 11.88
C VAL A 73 10.94 -0.01 11.44
N LEU A 74 10.18 -0.53 12.40
CA LEU A 74 8.78 -0.93 12.22
C LEU A 74 7.85 -0.03 13.03
N ASP A 75 6.68 0.25 12.47
CA ASP A 75 5.54 0.78 13.22
C ASP A 75 4.82 -0.36 13.96
N ALA A 76 4.04 -0.05 15.00
CA ALA A 76 3.45 -1.08 15.87
C ALA A 76 2.42 -1.97 15.16
N ASP A 77 1.81 -1.48 14.09
CA ASP A 77 0.86 -2.18 13.21
C ASP A 77 1.51 -2.87 11.99
N GLU A 78 2.84 -2.82 11.91
CA GLU A 78 3.66 -3.51 10.92
C GLU A 78 4.25 -4.83 11.47
N SER A 79 4.56 -5.77 10.60
CA SER A 79 5.22 -7.03 10.96
C SER A 79 6.16 -7.50 9.87
N LEU A 80 7.31 -8.05 10.24
CA LEU A 80 8.30 -8.59 9.32
C LEU A 80 7.88 -9.97 8.82
N THR A 81 7.92 -10.21 7.51
CA THR A 81 7.65 -11.54 6.97
C THR A 81 8.84 -12.47 7.20
N GLN A 82 8.59 -13.70 7.65
CA GLN A 82 9.68 -14.66 7.86
C GLN A 82 10.36 -15.10 6.56
N LYS A 83 9.67 -14.97 5.41
CA LYS A 83 10.21 -15.33 4.10
C LYS A 83 11.36 -14.42 3.66
N ILE A 84 11.37 -13.16 4.11
CA ILE A 84 12.40 -12.19 3.72
C ILE A 84 13.67 -12.29 4.56
N VAL A 85 13.61 -12.95 5.73
CA VAL A 85 14.72 -12.98 6.71
C VAL A 85 16.05 -13.48 6.12
N PRO A 86 16.12 -14.56 5.32
CA PRO A 86 17.39 -14.99 4.74
C PRO A 86 18.02 -13.94 3.82
N GLN A 87 17.20 -13.23 3.03
CA GLN A 87 17.66 -12.18 2.12
C GLN A 87 18.10 -10.92 2.89
N LEU A 88 17.41 -10.59 3.98
CA LEU A 88 17.83 -9.52 4.89
C LEU A 88 19.21 -9.82 5.47
N GLN A 89 19.39 -11.05 5.97
CA GLN A 89 20.67 -11.49 6.53
C GLN A 89 21.79 -11.41 5.50
N GLU A 90 21.56 -11.82 4.26
CA GLU A 90 22.57 -11.67 3.19
C GLU A 90 22.87 -10.20 2.87
N ALA A 91 21.83 -9.35 2.77
CA ALA A 91 22.00 -7.97 2.36
C ALA A 91 22.72 -7.10 3.39
N ILE A 92 22.57 -7.35 4.70
CA ILE A 92 23.29 -6.58 5.73
C ILE A 92 24.81 -6.84 5.75
N HIS A 93 25.28 -7.93 5.12
CA HIS A 93 26.70 -8.23 4.96
C HIS A 93 27.33 -7.52 3.75
N ARG A 94 26.53 -6.87 2.89
CA ARG A 94 27.03 -6.07 1.76
C ARG A 94 27.62 -4.78 2.30
N GLU A 95 28.94 -4.66 2.23
CA GLU A 95 29.69 -3.53 2.79
C GLU A 95 29.36 -2.20 2.11
N GLU A 96 28.88 -2.24 0.87
CA GLU A 96 28.51 -1.06 0.08
C GLU A 96 27.13 -0.48 0.44
N TYR A 97 26.23 -1.23 1.10
CA TYR A 97 24.88 -0.73 1.35
C TYR A 97 24.80 0.14 2.59
N LEU A 98 24.36 1.40 2.43
CA LEU A 98 24.03 2.30 3.54
C LEU A 98 22.57 2.16 3.96
N LEU A 99 21.68 1.93 2.99
CA LEU A 99 20.25 1.75 3.18
C LEU A 99 19.75 0.63 2.28
N ILE A 100 18.77 -0.14 2.76
CA ILE A 100 18.11 -1.20 2.02
C ILE A 100 16.61 -0.91 2.00
N ASN A 101 16.10 -0.64 0.81
CA ASN A 101 14.69 -0.41 0.59
C ASN A 101 13.88 -1.71 0.65
N LEU A 102 12.77 -1.66 1.39
CA LEU A 102 11.92 -2.81 1.69
C LEU A 102 10.53 -2.61 1.07
N VAL A 103 9.93 -3.68 0.54
CA VAL A 103 8.53 -3.62 0.09
C VAL A 103 7.62 -3.85 1.29
N ARG A 104 6.74 -2.87 1.50
CA ARG A 104 5.61 -2.98 2.42
C ARG A 104 4.35 -3.34 1.66
N GLN A 105 3.61 -4.31 2.17
CA GLN A 105 2.28 -4.69 1.70
C GLN A 105 1.19 -4.26 2.68
N GLU A 106 0.20 -3.53 2.18
CA GLU A 106 -1.04 -3.21 2.88
C GLU A 106 -1.99 -4.42 2.86
N VAL A 107 -2.15 -5.10 4.00
CA VAL A 107 -2.96 -6.31 4.08
C VAL A 107 -4.44 -5.96 3.98
N GLY A 108 -5.11 -6.51 2.98
CA GLY A 108 -6.53 -6.26 2.72
C GLY A 108 -6.81 -5.04 1.86
N ALA A 109 -5.79 -4.32 1.39
CA ALA A 109 -5.97 -3.24 0.42
C ALA A 109 -6.52 -3.81 -0.91
N VAL A 110 -7.61 -3.20 -1.39
CA VAL A 110 -8.25 -3.58 -2.66
C VAL A 110 -7.48 -3.01 -3.86
N GLN A 111 -6.73 -1.92 -3.65
CA GLN A 111 -5.99 -1.19 -4.69
C GLN A 111 -4.56 -0.88 -4.23
N SER A 112 -3.59 -1.01 -5.15
CA SER A 112 -2.15 -0.70 -4.97
C SER A 112 -1.58 -1.12 -3.61
N PRO A 113 -1.50 -2.43 -3.33
CA PRO A 113 -1.15 -2.93 -2.01
C PRO A 113 0.33 -2.74 -1.65
N TYR A 114 1.19 -2.32 -2.57
CA TYR A 114 2.64 -2.27 -2.37
C TYR A 114 3.18 -0.84 -2.32
N SER A 115 4.09 -0.60 -1.39
CA SER A 115 4.88 0.62 -1.26
C SER A 115 6.34 0.27 -0.97
N LEU A 116 7.24 1.18 -1.33
CA LEU A 116 8.66 1.08 -1.00
C LEU A 116 8.93 1.91 0.26
N VAL A 117 9.66 1.35 1.22
CA VAL A 117 9.96 2.04 2.47
C VAL A 117 11.43 1.89 2.88
N SER A 118 12.00 3.02 3.28
CA SER A 118 13.39 3.18 3.73
C SER A 118 13.50 2.85 5.22
N ARG A 119 13.38 1.56 5.56
CA ARG A 119 13.25 1.08 6.95
C ARG A 119 14.42 0.26 7.47
N LEU A 120 15.37 -0.14 6.64
CA LEU A 120 16.58 -0.85 7.05
C LEU A 120 17.81 -0.06 6.61
N PHE A 121 18.62 0.41 7.54
CA PHE A 121 19.78 1.25 7.24
C PHE A 121 20.91 1.01 8.24
N ARG A 122 22.15 1.31 7.84
CA ARG A 122 23.31 1.23 8.74
C ARG A 122 23.20 2.25 9.85
N HIS A 123 23.69 1.91 11.03
CA HIS A 123 23.82 2.87 12.11
C HIS A 123 24.99 3.82 11.79
N HIS A 124 24.64 5.01 11.29
CA HIS A 124 25.58 6.04 10.86
C HIS A 124 25.29 7.34 11.61
N PRO A 125 26.31 8.07 12.10
CA PRO A 125 26.12 9.28 12.92
C PRO A 125 25.42 10.42 12.18
N GLU A 126 25.51 10.47 10.85
CA GLU A 126 24.82 11.47 10.02
C GLU A 126 23.43 11.03 9.55
N ILE A 127 22.97 9.79 9.84
CA ILE A 127 21.61 9.39 9.49
C ILE A 127 20.61 9.94 10.52
N TYR A 128 19.59 10.63 10.02
CA TYR A 128 18.49 11.14 10.82
C TYR A 128 17.17 11.10 10.06
N PHE A 129 16.08 11.03 10.83
CA PHE A 129 14.72 11.16 10.34
C PHE A 129 14.36 12.63 10.09
N SER A 130 13.76 12.89 8.95
CA SER A 130 13.22 14.18 8.51
C SER A 130 11.81 14.01 7.94
N ARG A 131 11.24 15.10 7.41
CA ARG A 131 9.88 15.21 6.85
C ARG A 131 8.75 15.25 7.90
N PRO A 132 7.68 16.02 7.64
CA PRO A 132 6.56 16.16 8.57
C PRO A 132 5.64 14.92 8.58
N TYR A 133 5.74 14.06 7.58
CA TYR A 133 4.89 12.89 7.39
C TYR A 133 5.72 11.65 7.02
N HIS A 134 5.36 10.51 7.61
CA HIS A 134 6.09 9.23 7.61
C HIS A 134 7.48 9.21 8.27
N ALA A 135 8.10 10.37 8.51
CA ALA A 135 9.42 10.53 9.12
C ALA A 135 10.46 9.61 8.46
N LEU A 136 11.09 10.07 7.38
CA LEU A 136 11.94 9.28 6.50
C LEU A 136 13.43 9.58 6.72
N VAL A 137 14.32 8.66 6.39
CA VAL A 137 15.78 8.88 6.47
C VAL A 137 16.40 9.31 5.13
N ASP A 138 15.61 9.29 4.06
CA ASP A 138 16.04 9.44 2.67
C ASP A 138 16.82 10.73 2.41
N ASP A 139 16.47 11.85 3.07
CA ASP A 139 17.20 13.11 2.94
C ASP A 139 18.63 12.97 3.47
N SER A 140 18.79 12.50 4.71
CA SER A 140 20.10 12.31 5.33
C SER A 140 20.95 11.28 4.57
N VAL A 141 20.32 10.22 4.07
CA VAL A 141 20.99 9.21 3.23
C VAL A 141 21.47 9.82 1.92
N THR A 142 20.66 10.64 1.26
CA THR A 142 21.05 11.36 0.04
C THR A 142 22.23 12.30 0.29
N GLU A 143 22.22 13.04 1.39
CA GLU A 143 23.33 13.90 1.79
C GLU A 143 24.62 13.12 2.01
N ILE A 144 24.56 11.96 2.67
CA ILE A 144 25.73 11.09 2.88
C ILE A 144 26.24 10.56 1.54
N LEU A 145 25.39 10.02 0.67
CA LEU A 145 25.78 9.49 -0.64
C LEU A 145 26.50 10.53 -1.51
N SER A 146 26.15 11.81 -1.37
CA SER A 146 26.81 12.91 -2.08
C SER A 146 28.25 13.17 -1.61
N LYS A 147 28.54 12.90 -0.33
CA LYS A 147 29.85 13.07 0.31
C LYS A 147 30.70 11.80 0.23
N GLU A 148 30.04 10.65 0.26
CA GLU A 148 30.62 9.31 0.45
C GLU A 148 30.11 8.37 -0.65
N PRO A 149 30.69 8.44 -1.87
CA PRO A 149 30.17 7.74 -3.05
C PRO A 149 30.42 6.22 -3.04
N GLN A 150 31.10 5.69 -2.03
CA GLN A 150 31.23 4.24 -1.83
C GLN A 150 29.94 3.57 -1.35
N TRP A 151 29.03 4.37 -0.79
CA TRP A 151 27.74 3.88 -0.32
C TRP A 151 26.75 3.75 -1.46
N GLU A 152 25.86 2.77 -1.31
CA GLU A 152 24.76 2.47 -2.22
C GLU A 152 23.45 2.28 -1.45
N VAL A 153 22.34 2.50 -2.15
CA VAL A 153 21.00 2.11 -1.68
C VAL A 153 20.63 0.78 -2.31
N GLY A 154 20.59 -0.26 -1.49
CA GLY A 154 20.16 -1.60 -1.88
C GLY A 154 18.64 -1.74 -1.91
N TYR A 155 18.17 -2.86 -2.48
CA TYR A 155 16.76 -3.18 -2.57
C TYR A 155 16.53 -4.69 -2.41
N LEU A 156 15.53 -5.08 -1.61
CA LEU A 156 15.16 -6.49 -1.44
C LEU A 156 13.91 -6.86 -2.22
N GLN A 157 14.04 -7.92 -3.03
CA GLN A 157 12.93 -8.46 -3.81
C GLN A 157 11.92 -9.19 -2.94
N GLY A 158 10.67 -8.74 -2.99
CA GLY A 158 9.54 -9.37 -2.32
C GLY A 158 9.06 -8.63 -1.09
N VAL A 159 7.92 -9.07 -0.53
CA VAL A 159 7.24 -8.40 0.57
C VAL A 159 8.00 -8.64 1.88
N ALA A 160 8.64 -7.59 2.39
CA ALA A 160 9.36 -7.61 3.65
C ALA A 160 8.45 -7.29 4.83
N ILE A 161 7.57 -6.29 4.68
CA ILE A 161 6.75 -5.76 5.77
C ILE A 161 5.26 -5.93 5.43
N LEU A 162 4.49 -6.49 6.36
CA LEU A 162 3.02 -6.51 6.30
C LEU A 162 2.46 -5.44 7.21
N HIS A 163 1.64 -4.55 6.67
CA HIS A 163 0.95 -3.52 7.42
C HIS A 163 -0.53 -3.91 7.55
N SER A 164 -1.01 -4.07 8.79
CA SER A 164 -2.38 -4.54 9.10
C SER A 164 -3.29 -3.46 9.71
N GLY A 165 -2.85 -2.20 9.72
CA GLY A 165 -3.48 -1.09 10.46
C GLY A 165 -4.79 -0.53 9.90
N TYR A 166 -5.22 -0.94 8.70
CA TYR A 166 -6.39 -0.35 8.03
C TYR A 166 -7.75 -0.65 8.71
N GLN A 167 -7.77 -1.46 9.77
CA GLN A 167 -8.96 -1.78 10.58
C GLN A 167 -9.04 -0.98 11.91
N LYS A 168 -8.33 0.14 12.06
CA LYS A 168 -8.56 1.07 13.18
C LYS A 168 -9.85 1.88 12.94
N ASP A 169 -10.61 2.12 14.01
CA ASP A 169 -11.92 2.79 13.97
C ASP A 169 -11.87 4.09 13.13
N VAL A 170 -12.92 4.33 12.33
CA VAL A 170 -13.02 5.46 11.37
C VAL A 170 -12.71 6.82 12.02
N ILE A 171 -13.04 6.97 13.31
CA ILE A 171 -12.83 8.20 14.09
C ILE A 171 -11.33 8.43 14.37
N ASP A 172 -10.58 7.39 14.73
CA ASP A 172 -9.15 7.50 15.02
C ASP A 172 -8.34 7.75 13.76
N GLN A 173 -8.76 7.16 12.63
CA GLN A 173 -8.17 7.42 11.32
C GLN A 173 -8.34 8.89 10.91
N ASN A 174 -9.54 9.45 11.06
CA ASN A 174 -9.80 10.86 10.75
C ASN A 174 -8.92 11.82 11.57
N ASN A 175 -8.70 11.52 12.85
CA ASN A 175 -7.83 12.33 13.71
C ASN A 175 -6.35 12.22 13.30
N LYS A 176 -5.89 11.02 12.91
CA LYS A 176 -4.54 10.80 12.37
C LYS A 176 -4.32 11.57 11.07
N TYR A 177 -5.28 11.54 10.14
CA TYR A 177 -5.19 12.28 8.88
C TYR A 177 -5.19 13.79 9.09
N ALA A 178 -6.03 14.31 9.98
CA ALA A 178 -6.06 15.75 10.29
C ALA A 178 -4.71 16.26 10.84
N LYS A 179 -4.08 15.50 11.74
CA LYS A 179 -2.75 15.85 12.28
C LYS A 179 -1.67 15.81 11.21
N ALA A 180 -1.66 14.77 10.38
CA ALA A 180 -0.73 14.64 9.27
C ALA A 180 -0.89 15.78 8.26
N GLN A 181 -2.14 16.12 7.92
CA GLN A 181 -2.46 17.25 7.03
C GLN A 181 -1.91 18.56 7.57
N ALA A 182 -2.19 18.89 8.84
CA ALA A 182 -1.73 20.13 9.47
C ALA A 182 -0.20 20.23 9.49
N ALA A 183 0.50 19.15 9.82
CA ALA A 183 1.96 19.11 9.82
C ALA A 183 2.53 19.34 8.40
N MET A 184 1.94 18.73 7.38
CA MET A 184 2.33 18.92 5.99
C MET A 184 2.02 20.33 5.47
N GLU A 185 0.85 20.89 5.78
CA GLU A 185 0.48 22.26 5.42
C GLU A 185 1.44 23.29 6.05
N GLN A 186 1.81 23.12 7.32
CA GLN A 186 2.77 23.98 8.00
C GLN A 186 4.16 23.91 7.34
N PHE A 187 4.62 22.70 6.99
CA PHE A 187 5.91 22.52 6.30
C PHE A 187 5.88 23.14 4.90
N LEU A 188 4.80 22.94 4.17
CA LEU A 188 4.61 23.47 2.82
C LEU A 188 4.62 25.01 2.80
N ALA A 189 4.16 25.66 3.86
CA ALA A 189 4.18 27.13 3.96
C ALA A 189 5.60 27.72 3.92
N THR A 190 6.61 26.96 4.36
CA THR A 190 8.03 27.37 4.31
C THR A 190 8.82 26.69 3.18
N HIS A 191 8.29 25.61 2.60
CA HIS A 191 8.88 24.85 1.51
C HIS A 191 7.84 24.59 0.41
N PRO A 192 7.37 25.64 -0.29
CA PRO A 192 6.20 25.53 -1.18
C PRO A 192 6.40 24.51 -2.31
N ASP A 193 7.62 24.36 -2.79
CA ASP A 193 7.95 23.55 -3.97
C ASP A 193 8.47 22.14 -3.61
N ASP A 194 8.39 21.74 -2.33
CA ASP A 194 8.88 20.43 -1.90
C ASP A 194 8.08 19.28 -2.55
N PRO A 195 8.71 18.45 -3.41
CA PRO A 195 7.98 17.47 -4.21
C PRO A 195 7.40 16.33 -3.36
N TYR A 196 8.06 15.98 -2.25
CA TYR A 196 7.57 14.95 -1.33
C TYR A 196 6.26 15.38 -0.65
N VAL A 197 6.24 16.57 -0.04
CA VAL A 197 5.03 17.08 0.61
C VAL A 197 3.95 17.37 -0.43
N CYS A 198 4.30 17.86 -1.61
CA CYS A 198 3.35 18.00 -2.71
C CYS A 198 2.68 16.66 -3.06
N SER A 199 3.45 15.57 -3.14
CA SER A 199 2.92 14.22 -3.36
C SER A 199 1.95 13.79 -2.26
N LYS A 200 2.40 13.82 -0.99
CA LYS A 200 1.63 13.28 0.13
C LYS A 200 0.39 14.10 0.47
N LEU A 201 0.53 15.43 0.56
CA LEU A 201 -0.60 16.31 0.86
C LEU A 201 -1.56 16.41 -0.33
N GLY A 202 -1.04 16.42 -1.56
CA GLY A 202 -1.86 16.42 -2.77
C GLY A 202 -2.72 15.16 -2.88
N ALA A 203 -2.14 13.99 -2.61
CA ALA A 203 -2.88 12.73 -2.52
C ALA A 203 -3.99 12.77 -1.44
N LEU A 204 -3.67 13.30 -0.26
CA LEU A 204 -4.63 13.43 0.84
C LEU A 204 -5.78 14.39 0.50
N TYR A 205 -5.52 15.50 -0.18
CA TYR A 205 -6.55 16.40 -0.69
C TYR A 205 -7.47 15.73 -1.71
N VAL A 206 -6.89 14.97 -2.65
CA VAL A 206 -7.68 14.18 -3.60
C VAL A 206 -8.57 13.19 -2.87
N GLU A 207 -8.02 12.47 -1.88
CA GLU A 207 -8.75 11.47 -1.09
C GLU A 207 -9.92 12.09 -0.31
N THR A 208 -9.69 13.23 0.33
CA THR A 208 -10.66 13.98 1.16
C THR A 208 -11.65 14.83 0.35
N GLY A 209 -11.53 14.85 -0.98
CA GLY A 209 -12.48 15.51 -1.89
C GLY A 209 -12.11 16.92 -2.34
N LYS A 210 -11.00 17.49 -1.85
CA LYS A 210 -10.41 18.74 -2.33
C LYS A 210 -9.62 18.51 -3.62
N ILE A 211 -10.31 18.03 -4.66
CA ILE A 211 -9.65 17.48 -5.85
C ILE A 211 -8.87 18.56 -6.61
N SER A 212 -9.40 19.78 -6.73
CA SER A 212 -8.75 20.87 -7.46
C SER A 212 -7.43 21.27 -6.79
N GLU A 213 -7.45 21.50 -5.48
CA GLU A 213 -6.26 21.82 -4.68
C GLU A 213 -5.25 20.67 -4.70
N GLY A 214 -5.74 19.43 -4.65
CA GLY A 214 -4.89 18.24 -4.78
C GLY A 214 -4.19 18.16 -6.13
N VAL A 215 -4.90 18.41 -7.23
CA VAL A 215 -4.32 18.42 -8.59
C VAL A 215 -3.28 19.52 -8.74
N GLU A 216 -3.56 20.73 -8.27
CA GLU A 216 -2.61 21.85 -8.32
C GLU A 216 -1.31 21.50 -7.58
N LEU A 217 -1.45 20.96 -6.37
CA LEU A 217 -0.31 20.61 -5.52
C LEU A 217 0.51 19.46 -6.12
N LEU A 218 -0.14 18.41 -6.63
CA LEU A 218 0.53 17.32 -7.31
C LEU A 218 1.24 17.79 -8.58
N ALA A 219 0.61 18.64 -9.38
CA ALA A 219 1.21 19.20 -10.59
C ALA A 219 2.46 20.04 -10.26
N ARG A 220 2.42 20.81 -9.17
CA ARG A 220 3.60 21.55 -8.68
C ARG A 220 4.73 20.60 -8.30
N GLY A 221 4.43 19.53 -7.56
CA GLY A 221 5.43 18.51 -7.22
C GLY A 221 6.09 17.86 -8.45
N VAL A 222 5.34 17.64 -9.54
CA VAL A 222 5.90 17.10 -10.79
C VAL A 222 6.96 18.04 -11.38
N THR A 223 6.78 19.35 -11.25
CA THR A 223 7.75 20.32 -11.80
C THR A 223 9.05 20.39 -11.00
N THR A 224 9.06 19.93 -9.75
CA THR A 224 10.19 20.10 -8.82
C THR A 224 10.83 18.79 -8.38
N ALA A 225 10.24 17.64 -8.72
CA ALA A 225 10.76 16.32 -8.34
C ALA A 225 12.02 15.89 -9.11
N GLU A 226 12.42 16.64 -10.15
CA GLU A 226 13.62 16.38 -10.96
C GLU A 226 13.75 14.89 -11.37
N ASP A 227 14.86 14.23 -11.05
CA ASP A 227 15.13 12.83 -11.37
C ASP A 227 14.73 11.85 -10.24
N ASN A 228 13.98 12.31 -9.23
CA ASN A 228 13.45 11.42 -8.19
C ASN A 228 12.25 10.61 -8.72
N TYR A 229 12.54 9.49 -9.37
CA TYR A 229 11.54 8.66 -10.05
C TYR A 229 10.51 8.04 -9.11
N ASP A 230 10.86 7.77 -7.85
CA ASP A 230 9.90 7.25 -6.87
C ASP A 230 8.84 8.30 -6.51
N ILE A 231 9.27 9.55 -6.25
CA ILE A 231 8.33 10.65 -6.00
C ILE A 231 7.53 10.99 -7.27
N LEU A 232 8.18 11.05 -8.44
CA LEU A 232 7.49 11.27 -9.72
C LEU A 232 6.41 10.21 -9.99
N TYR A 233 6.67 8.96 -9.64
CA TYR A 233 5.69 7.89 -9.78
C TYR A 233 4.46 8.15 -8.94
N GLU A 234 4.64 8.47 -7.65
CA GLU A 234 3.53 8.77 -6.76
C GLU A 234 2.73 9.99 -7.26
N LEU A 235 3.41 11.06 -7.67
CA LEU A 235 2.78 12.27 -8.19
C LEU A 235 1.90 11.95 -9.42
N TYR A 236 2.44 11.26 -10.42
CA TYR A 236 1.68 10.87 -11.59
C TYR A 236 0.57 9.86 -11.28
N TYR A 237 0.82 8.92 -10.38
CA TYR A 237 -0.20 7.96 -9.95
C TYR A 237 -1.39 8.67 -9.29
N HIS A 238 -1.12 9.61 -8.38
CA HIS A 238 -2.17 10.39 -7.70
C HIS A 238 -2.86 11.39 -8.62
N LEU A 239 -2.18 12.00 -9.59
CA LEU A 239 -2.81 12.78 -10.65
C LEU A 239 -3.76 11.91 -11.49
N GLY A 240 -3.34 10.69 -11.82
CA GLY A 240 -4.19 9.68 -12.48
C GLY A 240 -5.47 9.41 -11.69
N ILE A 241 -5.36 9.24 -10.36
CA ILE A 241 -6.52 9.07 -9.47
C ILE A 241 -7.41 10.31 -9.49
N ALA A 242 -6.83 11.51 -9.32
CA ALA A 242 -7.55 12.76 -9.26
C ALA A 242 -8.39 13.01 -10.52
N TYR A 243 -7.77 12.86 -11.70
CA TYR A 243 -8.46 13.02 -12.97
C TYR A 243 -9.48 11.91 -13.24
N SER A 244 -9.28 10.70 -12.71
CA SER A 244 -10.29 9.63 -12.75
C SER A 244 -11.54 10.02 -11.98
N ARG A 245 -11.40 10.67 -10.80
CA ARG A 245 -12.53 11.10 -9.95
C ARG A 245 -13.38 12.18 -10.63
N VAL A 246 -12.76 13.09 -11.39
CA VAL A 246 -13.47 14.11 -12.20
C VAL A 246 -13.83 13.64 -13.61
N GLN A 247 -13.72 12.33 -13.87
CA GLN A 247 -14.04 11.69 -15.17
C GLN A 247 -13.30 12.27 -16.38
N ASN A 248 -12.15 12.92 -16.16
CA ASN A 248 -11.27 13.38 -17.23
C ASN A 248 -10.38 12.23 -17.70
N LEU A 249 -10.96 11.32 -18.49
CA LEU A 249 -10.31 10.10 -18.96
C LEU A 249 -8.97 10.37 -19.67
N LYS A 250 -8.90 11.43 -20.49
CA LYS A 250 -7.70 11.78 -21.24
C LYS A 250 -6.51 12.06 -20.32
N GLN A 251 -6.71 12.92 -19.32
CA GLN A 251 -5.65 13.26 -18.36
C GLN A 251 -5.31 12.08 -17.45
N ALA A 252 -6.33 11.35 -16.99
CA ALA A 252 -6.12 10.19 -16.12
C ALA A 252 -5.25 9.11 -16.79
N VAL A 253 -5.55 8.78 -18.06
CA VAL A 253 -4.75 7.84 -18.87
C VAL A 253 -3.33 8.37 -19.06
N ALA A 254 -3.16 9.65 -19.41
CA ALA A 254 -1.84 10.23 -19.65
C ALA A 254 -0.94 10.14 -18.40
N HIS A 255 -1.48 10.44 -17.23
CA HIS A 255 -0.73 10.38 -15.98
C HIS A 255 -0.42 8.95 -15.53
N TYR A 256 -1.36 8.00 -15.63
CA TYR A 256 -1.02 6.60 -15.36
C TYR A 256 0.02 6.05 -16.34
N GLN A 257 -0.02 6.45 -17.62
CA GLN A 257 1.00 6.09 -18.60
C GLN A 257 2.36 6.71 -18.29
N ALA A 258 2.40 7.94 -17.78
CA ALA A 258 3.63 8.55 -17.29
C ALA A 258 4.21 7.77 -16.10
N ALA A 259 3.37 7.43 -15.12
CA ALA A 259 3.77 6.66 -13.94
C ALA A 259 4.39 5.31 -14.31
N ILE A 260 3.73 4.50 -15.16
CA ILE A 260 4.24 3.14 -15.50
C ILE A 260 5.55 3.15 -16.31
N LYS A 261 5.89 4.26 -16.98
CA LYS A 261 7.11 4.39 -17.79
C LYS A 261 8.36 4.67 -16.93
N LEU A 262 8.19 5.17 -15.71
CA LEU A 262 9.32 5.50 -14.84
C LEU A 262 10.10 4.24 -14.45
N PRO A 263 11.45 4.29 -14.38
CA PRO A 263 12.29 3.13 -14.13
C PRO A 263 12.37 2.76 -12.64
N ILE A 264 11.23 2.64 -11.97
CA ILE A 264 11.12 2.24 -10.56
C ILE A 264 10.87 0.73 -10.41
N TYR A 265 10.93 0.24 -9.17
CA TYR A 265 10.65 -1.15 -8.86
C TYR A 265 9.27 -1.61 -9.39
N PRO A 266 9.19 -2.66 -10.24
CA PRO A 266 7.95 -3.01 -10.95
C PRO A 266 6.73 -3.28 -10.08
N MET A 267 6.93 -3.81 -8.86
CA MET A 267 5.83 -4.15 -7.95
C MET A 267 4.98 -2.93 -7.55
N LEU A 268 5.59 -1.75 -7.52
CA LEU A 268 4.91 -0.50 -7.19
C LEU A 268 3.90 -0.11 -8.28
N LYS A 269 4.15 -0.51 -9.54
CA LYS A 269 3.33 -0.16 -10.71
C LYS A 269 1.99 -0.92 -10.78
N LEU A 270 1.77 -1.91 -9.91
CA LEU A 270 0.57 -2.76 -9.92
C LEU A 270 -0.72 -1.91 -9.89
N GLY A 271 -0.77 -0.91 -9.00
CA GLY A 271 -1.91 -0.02 -8.85
C GLY A 271 -2.19 0.78 -10.13
N ALA A 272 -1.16 1.36 -10.73
CA ALA A 272 -1.28 2.15 -11.96
C ALA A 272 -1.81 1.30 -13.13
N TYR A 273 -1.29 0.08 -13.33
CA TYR A 273 -1.81 -0.83 -14.37
C TYR A 273 -3.27 -1.22 -14.13
N ASN A 274 -3.64 -1.56 -12.89
CA ASN A 274 -5.02 -1.91 -12.56
C ASN A 274 -5.99 -0.73 -12.81
N ASN A 275 -5.61 0.48 -12.39
CA ASN A 275 -6.45 1.66 -12.57
C ASN A 275 -6.56 2.06 -14.04
N LEU A 276 -5.45 1.98 -14.78
CA LEU A 276 -5.44 2.19 -16.22
C LEU A 276 -6.35 1.19 -16.95
N GLY A 277 -6.31 -0.09 -16.55
CA GLY A 277 -7.22 -1.11 -17.07
C GLY A 277 -8.69 -0.81 -16.77
N ASN A 278 -8.99 -0.28 -15.58
CA ASN A 278 -10.35 0.13 -15.21
C ASN A 278 -10.82 1.29 -16.08
N LEU A 279 -9.97 2.28 -16.33
CA LEU A 279 -10.31 3.41 -17.21
C LEU A 279 -10.60 2.96 -18.64
N PHE A 280 -9.74 2.12 -19.22
CA PHE A 280 -9.96 1.60 -20.57
C PHE A 280 -11.24 0.76 -20.66
N LYS A 281 -11.52 -0.07 -19.64
CA LYS A 281 -12.76 -0.86 -19.56
C LYS A 281 -14.00 0.05 -19.55
N THR A 282 -13.98 1.11 -18.74
CA THR A 282 -15.07 2.10 -18.68
C THR A 282 -15.24 2.86 -20.01
N ALA A 283 -14.14 3.14 -20.71
CA ALA A 283 -14.16 3.75 -22.03
C ALA A 283 -14.59 2.79 -23.17
N GLY A 284 -14.80 1.50 -22.87
CA GLY A 284 -15.12 0.48 -23.86
C GLY A 284 -13.92 -0.05 -24.65
N ASP A 285 -12.71 0.39 -24.35
CA ASP A 285 -11.48 -0.11 -24.96
C ASP A 285 -11.02 -1.40 -24.26
N LEU A 286 -11.73 -2.49 -24.58
CA LEU A 286 -11.53 -3.79 -23.93
C LEU A 286 -10.13 -4.38 -24.21
N ASN A 287 -9.51 -4.04 -25.34
CA ASN A 287 -8.18 -4.55 -25.70
C ASN A 287 -7.08 -3.93 -24.82
N HIS A 288 -7.07 -2.60 -24.68
CA HIS A 288 -6.11 -1.95 -23.78
C HIS A 288 -6.41 -2.27 -22.31
N ALA A 289 -7.68 -2.43 -21.94
CA ALA A 289 -8.05 -2.90 -20.61
C ALA A 289 -7.45 -4.29 -20.30
N LYS A 290 -7.63 -5.25 -21.22
CA LYS A 290 -7.07 -6.60 -21.11
C LYS A 290 -5.55 -6.54 -20.92
N LEU A 291 -4.83 -5.81 -21.78
CA LEU A 291 -3.38 -5.70 -21.72
C LEU A 291 -2.89 -5.08 -20.40
N ALA A 292 -3.60 -4.05 -19.90
CA ALA A 292 -3.26 -3.43 -18.62
C ALA A 292 -3.41 -4.40 -17.44
N TYR A 293 -4.50 -5.17 -17.39
CA TYR A 293 -4.67 -6.20 -16.34
C TYR A 293 -3.68 -7.34 -16.48
N GLU A 294 -3.36 -7.79 -17.70
CA GLU A 294 -2.31 -8.81 -17.92
C GLU A 294 -0.95 -8.33 -17.42
N ASN A 295 -0.59 -7.06 -17.63
CA ASN A 295 0.65 -6.50 -17.09
C ASN A 295 0.62 -6.39 -15.56
N ALA A 296 -0.53 -6.05 -14.96
CA ALA A 296 -0.67 -6.13 -13.50
C ALA A 296 -0.46 -7.56 -12.99
N LEU A 297 -1.02 -8.56 -13.66
CA LEU A 297 -0.90 -9.97 -13.27
C LEU A 297 0.48 -10.58 -13.54
N LYS A 298 1.27 -10.00 -14.47
CA LYS A 298 2.70 -10.33 -14.60
C LYS A 298 3.52 -9.85 -13.39
N ILE A 299 3.13 -8.71 -12.82
CA ILE A 299 3.77 -8.16 -11.61
C ILE A 299 3.40 -8.98 -10.38
N ASP A 300 2.10 -9.25 -10.20
CA ASP A 300 1.59 -10.06 -9.10
C ASP A 300 0.56 -11.08 -9.60
N PRO A 301 0.98 -12.34 -9.85
CA PRO A 301 0.09 -13.41 -10.27
C PRO A 301 -0.99 -13.77 -9.23
N ASN A 302 -0.81 -13.37 -7.97
CA ASN A 302 -1.75 -13.59 -6.88
C ASN A 302 -2.63 -12.37 -6.59
N PHE A 303 -2.71 -11.41 -7.51
CA PHE A 303 -3.59 -10.26 -7.35
C PHE A 303 -5.05 -10.62 -7.73
N ALA A 304 -5.86 -11.02 -6.74
CA ALA A 304 -7.24 -11.47 -6.94
C ALA A 304 -8.11 -10.46 -7.70
N THR A 305 -8.02 -9.17 -7.35
CA THR A 305 -8.75 -8.08 -8.04
C THR A 305 -8.35 -7.96 -9.50
N GLY A 306 -7.08 -8.18 -9.84
CA GLY A 306 -6.59 -8.20 -11.22
C GLY A 306 -7.20 -9.33 -12.05
N HIS A 307 -7.24 -10.54 -11.49
CA HIS A 307 -7.91 -11.69 -12.14
C HIS A 307 -9.40 -11.43 -12.32
N TYR A 308 -10.08 -10.92 -11.30
CA TYR A 308 -11.49 -10.56 -11.39
C TYR A 308 -11.75 -9.53 -12.49
N ASN A 309 -10.97 -8.44 -12.52
CA ASN A 309 -11.11 -7.39 -13.52
C ASN A 309 -10.81 -7.87 -14.95
N LEU A 310 -9.77 -8.70 -15.13
CA LEU A 310 -9.49 -9.36 -16.41
C LEU A 310 -10.66 -10.26 -16.84
N GLY A 311 -11.22 -11.05 -15.92
CA GLY A 311 -12.39 -11.88 -16.18
C GLY A 311 -13.61 -11.06 -16.62
N MET A 312 -13.86 -9.91 -15.99
CA MET A 312 -14.92 -8.99 -16.42
C MET A 312 -14.70 -8.48 -17.85
N THR A 313 -13.47 -8.10 -18.19
CA THR A 313 -13.13 -7.64 -19.54
C THR A 313 -13.30 -8.75 -20.57
N LEU A 314 -12.79 -9.95 -20.29
CA LEU A 314 -12.93 -11.11 -21.18
C LEU A 314 -14.40 -11.50 -21.39
N LYS A 315 -15.21 -11.46 -20.33
CA LYS A 315 -16.67 -11.64 -20.43
C LYS A 315 -17.30 -10.63 -21.37
N ALA A 316 -16.92 -9.35 -21.27
CA ALA A 316 -17.42 -8.29 -22.15
C ALA A 316 -16.97 -8.47 -23.60
N MET A 317 -15.79 -9.08 -23.83
CA MET A 317 -15.30 -9.47 -25.15
C MET A 317 -15.94 -10.76 -25.70
N GLY A 318 -16.78 -11.45 -24.92
CA GLY A 318 -17.39 -12.74 -25.31
C GLY A 318 -16.50 -13.97 -25.10
N LEU A 319 -15.33 -13.80 -24.48
CA LEU A 319 -14.36 -14.87 -24.20
C LEU A 319 -14.70 -15.57 -22.88
N TYR A 320 -15.80 -16.33 -22.87
CA TYR A 320 -16.39 -16.87 -21.65
C TYR A 320 -15.53 -17.91 -20.92
N THR A 321 -14.85 -18.79 -21.65
CA THR A 321 -13.98 -19.82 -21.04
C THR A 321 -12.82 -19.19 -20.27
N ASP A 322 -12.17 -18.19 -20.86
CA ASP A 322 -11.06 -17.48 -20.23
C ASP A 322 -11.55 -16.63 -19.04
N ALA A 323 -12.74 -16.03 -19.15
CA ALA A 323 -13.37 -15.32 -18.04
C ALA A 323 -13.63 -16.23 -16.83
N ILE A 324 -14.14 -17.46 -17.07
CA ILE A 324 -14.34 -18.47 -16.02
C ILE A 324 -13.01 -18.79 -15.32
N ALA A 325 -11.95 -19.04 -16.10
CA ALA A 325 -10.63 -19.34 -15.53
C ALA A 325 -10.12 -18.20 -14.64
N CYS A 326 -10.30 -16.94 -15.08
CA CYS A 326 -9.93 -15.76 -14.31
C CYS A 326 -10.74 -15.65 -13.01
N TYR A 327 -12.07 -15.84 -13.06
CA TYR A 327 -12.89 -15.81 -11.85
C TYR A 327 -12.52 -16.93 -10.86
N GLN A 328 -12.25 -18.14 -11.36
CA GLN A 328 -11.79 -19.25 -10.53
C GLN A 328 -10.43 -18.96 -9.88
N LYS A 329 -9.51 -18.31 -10.58
CA LYS A 329 -8.23 -17.87 -9.99
C LYS A 329 -8.45 -16.81 -8.91
N ALA A 330 -9.28 -15.80 -9.17
CA ALA A 330 -9.63 -14.78 -8.18
C ALA A 330 -10.23 -15.40 -6.90
N ILE A 331 -11.14 -16.39 -7.06
CA ILE A 331 -11.76 -17.14 -5.96
C ILE A 331 -10.73 -18.02 -5.23
N GLY A 332 -9.82 -18.67 -5.95
CA GLY A 332 -8.77 -19.49 -5.35
C GLY A 332 -7.81 -18.68 -4.48
N ILE A 333 -7.56 -17.41 -4.85
CA ILE A 333 -6.75 -16.48 -4.08
C ILE A 333 -7.55 -15.88 -2.91
N ASN A 334 -8.78 -15.44 -3.17
CA ASN A 334 -9.69 -14.89 -2.17
C ASN A 334 -11.04 -15.65 -2.17
N PRO A 335 -11.19 -16.66 -1.31
CA PRO A 335 -12.43 -17.44 -1.20
C PRO A 335 -13.66 -16.64 -0.74
N ASN A 336 -13.47 -15.42 -0.24
CA ASN A 336 -14.56 -14.53 0.20
C ASN A 336 -14.95 -13.49 -0.86
N TYR A 337 -14.47 -13.64 -2.11
CA TYR A 337 -14.74 -12.68 -3.19
C TYR A 337 -16.13 -12.90 -3.83
N ALA A 338 -17.16 -12.36 -3.19
CA ALA A 338 -18.56 -12.56 -3.57
C ALA A 338 -18.86 -12.17 -5.04
N ASP A 339 -18.34 -11.02 -5.51
CA ASP A 339 -18.55 -10.54 -6.89
C ASP A 339 -17.97 -11.50 -7.95
N ALA A 340 -16.85 -12.16 -7.64
CA ALA A 340 -16.23 -13.14 -8.53
C ALA A 340 -17.12 -14.38 -8.68
N TYR A 341 -17.71 -14.87 -7.58
CA TYR A 341 -18.70 -15.96 -7.61
C TYR A 341 -19.95 -15.59 -8.41
N GLN A 342 -20.49 -14.39 -8.21
CA GLN A 342 -21.66 -13.92 -8.94
C GLN A 342 -21.39 -13.87 -10.44
N ASN A 343 -20.27 -13.26 -10.86
CA ASN A 343 -19.93 -13.17 -12.28
C ASN A 343 -19.61 -14.54 -12.89
N LEU A 344 -19.01 -15.46 -12.12
CA LEU A 344 -18.84 -16.85 -12.53
C LEU A 344 -20.20 -17.52 -12.79
N GLY A 345 -21.17 -17.35 -11.89
CA GLY A 345 -22.54 -17.87 -12.06
C GLY A 345 -23.21 -17.35 -13.33
N VAL A 346 -23.12 -16.04 -13.58
CA VAL A 346 -23.66 -15.42 -14.81
C VAL A 346 -23.06 -16.04 -16.07
N VAL A 347 -21.75 -16.22 -16.13
CA VAL A 347 -21.08 -16.78 -17.32
C VAL A 347 -21.42 -18.27 -17.50
N LEU A 348 -21.46 -19.05 -16.41
CA LEU A 348 -21.84 -20.46 -16.45
C LEU A 348 -23.29 -20.66 -16.92
N LEU A 349 -24.21 -19.81 -16.46
CA LEU A 349 -25.60 -19.83 -16.92
C LEU A 349 -25.69 -19.57 -18.43
N LYS A 350 -24.92 -18.59 -18.93
CA LYS A 350 -24.89 -18.26 -20.36
C LYS A 350 -24.35 -19.41 -21.23
N LEU A 351 -23.45 -20.24 -20.68
CA LEU A 351 -22.96 -21.45 -21.34
C LEU A 351 -23.86 -22.69 -21.11
N GLY A 352 -25.00 -22.53 -20.45
CA GLY A 352 -25.96 -23.62 -20.18
C GLY A 352 -25.57 -24.55 -19.03
N ASN A 353 -24.51 -24.25 -18.27
CA ASN A 353 -24.12 -25.05 -17.10
C ASN A 353 -24.90 -24.60 -15.85
N LEU A 354 -26.17 -24.98 -15.81
CA LEU A 354 -27.11 -24.55 -14.77
C LEU A 354 -26.68 -24.98 -13.36
N GLN A 355 -26.23 -26.22 -13.19
CA GLN A 355 -25.85 -26.74 -11.87
C GLN A 355 -24.67 -25.96 -11.27
N ALA A 356 -23.60 -25.76 -12.04
CA ALA A 356 -22.43 -25.02 -11.56
C ALA A 356 -22.75 -23.53 -11.36
N SER A 357 -23.63 -22.96 -12.20
CA SER A 357 -24.12 -21.59 -12.06
C SER A 357 -24.83 -21.38 -10.71
N LEU A 358 -25.82 -22.23 -10.39
CA LEU A 358 -26.56 -22.15 -9.13
C LEU A 358 -25.65 -22.33 -7.90
N ALA A 359 -24.65 -23.22 -7.99
CA ALA A 359 -23.67 -23.37 -6.93
C ALA A 359 -22.84 -22.09 -6.71
N ALA A 360 -22.39 -21.44 -7.80
CA ALA A 360 -21.65 -20.19 -7.73
C ALA A 360 -22.51 -19.05 -7.17
N PHE A 361 -23.76 -18.89 -7.63
CA PHE A 361 -24.69 -17.91 -7.08
C PHE A 361 -25.01 -18.15 -5.61
N GLY A 362 -25.20 -19.41 -5.20
CA GLY A 362 -25.41 -19.77 -3.79
C GLY A 362 -24.25 -19.33 -2.90
N ARG A 363 -23.00 -19.46 -3.38
CA ARG A 363 -21.83 -18.94 -2.66
C ARG A 363 -21.76 -17.42 -2.64
N ALA A 364 -22.06 -16.75 -3.75
CA ALA A 364 -22.14 -15.29 -3.80
C ALA A 364 -23.17 -14.75 -2.78
N ILE A 365 -24.38 -15.32 -2.77
CA ILE A 365 -25.46 -14.95 -1.85
C ILE A 365 -25.01 -15.13 -0.40
N ALA A 366 -24.44 -16.28 -0.04
CA ALA A 366 -24.02 -16.55 1.33
C ALA A 366 -22.92 -15.59 1.83
N LEU A 367 -22.05 -15.11 0.92
CA LEU A 367 -21.02 -14.13 1.23
C LEU A 367 -21.61 -12.70 1.34
N HIS A 368 -22.48 -12.32 0.40
CA HIS A 368 -23.18 -11.03 0.45
C HIS A 368 -24.11 -10.94 1.66
N GLU A 369 -24.74 -12.02 2.12
CA GLU A 369 -25.63 -11.97 3.29
C GLU A 369 -24.91 -11.49 4.57
N LYS A 370 -23.59 -11.69 4.65
CA LYS A 370 -22.76 -11.18 5.74
C LYS A 370 -22.34 -9.71 5.56
N ASN A 371 -22.07 -9.30 4.33
CA ASN A 371 -21.36 -8.04 4.04
C ASN A 371 -22.23 -6.98 3.35
N ASN A 372 -23.21 -7.41 2.57
CA ASN A 372 -24.17 -6.62 1.80
C ASN A 372 -25.51 -7.38 1.63
N PRO A 373 -26.36 -7.42 2.67
CA PRO A 373 -27.61 -8.19 2.65
C PRO A 373 -28.59 -7.79 1.53
N GLN A 374 -28.54 -6.51 1.11
CA GLN A 374 -29.37 -6.01 0.01
C GLN A 374 -29.02 -6.66 -1.32
N GLU A 375 -27.72 -6.79 -1.63
CA GLU A 375 -27.29 -7.49 -2.86
C GLU A 375 -27.62 -8.98 -2.81
N ALA A 376 -27.50 -9.63 -1.64
CA ALA A 376 -27.91 -11.01 -1.46
C ALA A 376 -29.40 -11.20 -1.78
N GLN A 377 -30.27 -10.29 -1.30
CA GLN A 377 -31.69 -10.31 -1.62
C GLN A 377 -31.96 -10.09 -3.11
N ARG A 378 -31.28 -9.11 -3.72
CA ARG A 378 -31.39 -8.81 -5.16
C ARG A 378 -31.05 -10.03 -6.02
N LEU A 379 -29.98 -10.74 -5.67
CA LEU A 379 -29.57 -11.97 -6.36
C LEU A 379 -30.61 -13.09 -6.21
N ARG A 380 -31.15 -13.30 -5.00
CA ARG A 380 -32.21 -14.29 -4.77
C ARG A 380 -33.44 -14.00 -5.61
N GLN A 381 -33.91 -12.75 -5.59
CA GLN A 381 -35.08 -12.34 -6.35
C GLN A 381 -34.86 -12.54 -7.86
N GLY A 382 -33.70 -12.13 -8.38
CA GLY A 382 -33.37 -12.33 -9.80
C GLY A 382 -33.38 -13.80 -10.21
N LEU A 383 -32.89 -14.72 -9.36
CA LEU A 383 -32.93 -16.15 -9.65
C LEU A 383 -34.36 -16.72 -9.58
N GLN A 384 -35.20 -16.24 -8.67
CA GLN A 384 -36.61 -16.62 -8.57
C GLN A 384 -37.42 -16.15 -9.80
N GLU A 385 -37.21 -14.90 -10.23
CA GLU A 385 -37.84 -14.34 -11.43
C GLU A 385 -37.45 -15.10 -12.70
N MET A 386 -36.24 -15.65 -12.73
CA MET A 386 -35.76 -16.53 -13.80
C MET A 386 -36.24 -17.99 -13.64
N GLY A 387 -36.98 -18.33 -12.58
CA GLY A 387 -37.46 -19.68 -12.30
C GLY A 387 -36.35 -20.69 -11.96
N LEU A 388 -35.22 -20.22 -11.45
CA LEU A 388 -34.03 -21.05 -11.20
C LEU A 388 -33.93 -21.56 -9.75
N ILE A 389 -34.64 -20.93 -8.80
CA ILE A 389 -34.74 -21.33 -7.39
C ILE A 389 -36.14 -21.05 -6.83
#